data_AF-A0A926C4C3-F1
#
_entry.id   AF-A0A926C4C3-F1
#
_cell.length_a   1.000
_cell.length_b   1.000
_cell.length_c   1.000
_cell.angle_alpha   90.00
_cell.angle_beta   90.00
_cell.angle_gamma   90.00
#
_symmetry.space_group_name_H-M   'P 1'
#
loop_
_entity.id
_entity.type
_entity.pdbx_description
1 polymer ?
#
loop_
_entity_poly.entity_id
_entity_poly.type
_entity_poly.pdbx_seq_one_letter_code
_entity_poly.pdbx_strand_id
1 'polypeptide(L)'
;WLNAVLLLEKDDDKRAAAVHKLLDVLDEFVNPYPADGGCDEGPSYWGAAAASLYDNIALLNTASNDAFAYVYADEKFRNMGRFIYRAQISDTYFLNFADADPQPGMAATMIYRYGKAINDPDMMRFGAYYRKPEDGTVGKFHYFRNFYALFMQDEFRKADRGLPLPKNVWLPDLQVFAARDQAGKTDGFYVAAKGGHNDESHNHNDVGNYVVYYNGQPLLIDVGRGTYTRKTFSAQRYDIWYNCSDYHNVPTINGKTQPPGPEFKASNVSYKGGEAFAQFDVDMAKAYPKEAGVTTWQRTIRLNRGKNVQVSDGIKLEKATELTQHLMTCYPADVAKPGELVIHYQPKGGTAKDFVVTYNPRQMQASVEKVKLDAPEDKGIITKWGDTIYRVNFKVLTPKTSDTFTFSVAAK
;
A
#
# COMPACT_ATOMS: atom_id res chain seq x y z
N TRP A 1 -26.58 -7.02 -8.94
CA TRP A 1 -27.81 -6.42 -9.50
C TRP A 1 -27.88 -6.57 -11.01
N LEU A 2 -26.89 -6.06 -11.78
CA LEU A 2 -26.84 -6.19 -13.26
C LEU A 2 -27.17 -7.60 -13.77
N ASN A 3 -26.48 -8.62 -13.26
CA ASN A 3 -26.70 -10.01 -13.66
C ASN A 3 -28.15 -10.49 -13.45
N ALA A 4 -28.79 -10.06 -12.35
CA ALA A 4 -30.19 -10.41 -12.11
C ALA A 4 -31.13 -9.70 -13.09
N VAL A 5 -30.89 -8.42 -13.39
CA VAL A 5 -31.67 -7.65 -14.37
C VAL A 5 -31.56 -8.29 -15.76
N LEU A 6 -30.36 -8.64 -16.19
CA LEU A 6 -30.13 -9.22 -17.51
C LEU A 6 -30.71 -10.63 -17.67
N LEU A 7 -30.73 -11.44 -16.60
CA LEU A 7 -31.21 -12.83 -16.67
C LEU A 7 -32.70 -12.99 -16.36
N LEU A 8 -33.27 -12.16 -15.48
CA LEU A 8 -34.59 -12.41 -14.89
C LEU A 8 -35.67 -11.43 -15.38
N GLU A 9 -35.31 -10.21 -15.79
CA GLU A 9 -36.30 -9.24 -16.28
C GLU A 9 -36.64 -9.53 -17.75
N LYS A 10 -37.92 -9.86 -17.97
CA LYS A 10 -38.45 -10.28 -19.28
C LYS A 10 -39.03 -9.12 -20.08
N ASP A 11 -39.36 -8.03 -19.40
CA ASP A 11 -39.86 -6.79 -20.01
C ASP A 11 -38.66 -5.94 -20.47
N ASP A 12 -38.55 -5.73 -21.78
CA ASP A 12 -37.39 -5.09 -22.39
C ASP A 12 -37.23 -3.62 -21.96
N ASP A 13 -38.34 -2.89 -21.80
CA ASP A 13 -38.31 -1.49 -21.38
C ASP A 13 -37.87 -1.37 -19.91
N LYS A 14 -38.37 -2.25 -19.04
CA LYS A 14 -37.93 -2.31 -17.64
C LYS A 14 -36.48 -2.74 -17.52
N ARG A 15 -36.04 -3.71 -18.33
CA ARG A 15 -34.65 -4.17 -18.36
C ARG A 15 -33.73 -3.02 -18.79
N ALA A 16 -34.08 -2.30 -19.85
CA ALA A 16 -33.32 -1.15 -20.34
C ALA A 16 -33.26 -0.02 -19.29
N ALA A 17 -34.39 0.34 -18.67
CA ALA A 17 -34.45 1.37 -17.63
C ALA A 17 -33.60 1.01 -16.40
N ALA A 18 -33.63 -0.27 -15.98
CA ALA A 18 -32.81 -0.75 -14.88
C ALA A 18 -31.31 -0.75 -15.21
N VAL A 19 -30.93 -1.11 -16.44
CA VAL A 19 -29.54 -1.02 -16.93
C VAL A 19 -29.11 0.44 -16.97
N HIS A 20 -29.93 1.36 -17.47
CA HIS A 20 -29.62 2.79 -17.51
C HIS A 20 -29.31 3.34 -16.11
N LYS A 21 -30.18 3.05 -15.12
CA LYS A 21 -29.92 3.43 -13.71
C LYS A 21 -28.61 2.83 -13.17
N LEU A 22 -28.24 1.63 -13.60
CA LEU A 22 -26.98 1.02 -13.19
C LEU A 22 -25.77 1.74 -13.79
N LEU A 23 -25.87 2.22 -15.04
CA LEU A 23 -24.82 3.04 -15.67
C LEU A 23 -24.57 4.31 -14.85
N ASP A 24 -25.62 5.00 -14.40
CA ASP A 24 -25.47 6.17 -13.51
C ASP A 24 -24.68 5.83 -12.24
N VAL A 25 -24.95 4.66 -11.63
CA VAL A 25 -24.22 4.21 -10.43
C VAL A 25 -22.75 3.88 -10.73
N LEU A 26 -22.46 3.31 -11.90
CA LEU A 26 -21.09 3.05 -12.31
C LEU A 26 -20.33 4.35 -12.56
N ASP A 27 -20.98 5.34 -13.18
CA ASP A 27 -20.38 6.67 -13.40
C ASP A 27 -20.07 7.36 -12.07
N GLU A 28 -20.98 7.32 -11.09
CA GLU A 28 -20.73 7.87 -9.74
C GLU A 28 -19.56 7.18 -9.02
N PHE A 29 -19.29 5.90 -9.30
CA PHE A 29 -18.10 5.21 -8.79
C PHE A 29 -16.83 5.62 -9.56
N VAL A 30 -16.90 5.70 -10.88
CA VAL A 30 -15.74 5.98 -11.73
C VAL A 30 -15.30 7.44 -11.62
N ASN A 31 -16.23 8.39 -11.56
CA ASN A 31 -15.97 9.83 -11.59
C ASN A 31 -14.95 10.29 -10.51
N PRO A 32 -15.14 9.98 -9.21
CA PRO A 32 -14.22 10.42 -8.15
C PRO A 32 -12.94 9.58 -8.07
N TYR A 33 -12.87 8.42 -8.73
CA TYR A 33 -11.69 7.56 -8.70
C TYR A 33 -10.47 8.32 -9.25
N PRO A 34 -9.24 8.14 -8.73
CA PRO A 34 -8.06 8.82 -9.25
C PRO A 34 -7.75 8.43 -10.71
N ALA A 35 -7.16 9.35 -11.48
CA ALA A 35 -6.81 9.13 -12.88
C ALA A 35 -5.62 8.17 -13.04
N ASP A 36 -4.74 8.13 -12.04
CA ASP A 36 -3.65 7.16 -11.94
C ASP A 36 -4.09 5.73 -11.59
N GLY A 37 -5.39 5.53 -11.30
CA GLY A 37 -6.00 4.25 -10.99
C GLY A 37 -5.66 3.68 -9.62
N GLY A 38 -5.04 4.46 -8.73
CA GLY A 38 -4.73 4.07 -7.36
C GLY A 38 -5.96 3.60 -6.58
N CYS A 39 -5.83 2.50 -5.83
CA CYS A 39 -6.79 2.13 -4.79
C CYS A 39 -6.16 2.51 -3.46
N ASP A 40 -6.71 3.54 -2.81
CA ASP A 40 -6.27 4.07 -1.52
C ASP A 40 -6.36 3.04 -0.39
N GLU A 41 -7.40 2.19 -0.42
CA GLU A 41 -7.55 1.03 0.48
C GLU A 41 -6.58 -0.13 0.18
N GLY A 42 -5.77 -0.01 -0.88
CA GLY A 42 -4.77 -0.98 -1.26
C GLY A 42 -5.28 -2.22 -2.02
N PRO A 43 -4.37 -3.16 -2.33
CA PRO A 43 -4.63 -4.28 -3.23
C PRO A 43 -5.64 -5.30 -2.67
N SER A 44 -5.87 -5.31 -1.36
CA SER A 44 -6.90 -6.16 -0.73
C SER A 44 -8.32 -5.76 -1.15
N TYR A 45 -8.54 -4.46 -1.38
CA TYR A 45 -9.84 -3.88 -1.74
C TYR A 45 -10.02 -3.67 -3.24
N TRP A 46 -8.96 -3.75 -4.04
CA TRP A 46 -9.02 -3.71 -5.50
C TRP A 46 -10.07 -4.68 -6.11
N GLY A 47 -10.23 -5.86 -5.49
CA GLY A 47 -11.22 -6.85 -5.87
C GLY A 47 -12.68 -6.42 -5.67
N ALA A 48 -12.93 -5.51 -4.72
CA ALA A 48 -14.23 -4.89 -4.45
C ALA A 48 -14.44 -3.60 -5.25
N ALA A 49 -13.35 -2.92 -5.65
CA ALA A 49 -13.34 -1.70 -6.43
C ALA A 49 -13.21 -1.98 -7.94
N ALA A 50 -12.04 -1.71 -8.54
CA ALA A 50 -11.79 -1.79 -9.98
C ALA A 50 -12.19 -3.13 -10.63
N ALA A 51 -11.99 -4.26 -9.95
CA ALA A 51 -12.38 -5.56 -10.47
C ALA A 51 -13.91 -5.73 -10.57
N SER A 52 -14.66 -5.16 -9.62
CA SER A 52 -16.13 -5.18 -9.64
C SER A 52 -16.68 -4.28 -10.74
N LEU A 53 -16.04 -3.14 -11.00
CA LEU A 53 -16.37 -2.32 -12.17
C LEU A 53 -16.16 -3.11 -13.46
N TYR A 54 -15.00 -3.78 -13.60
CA TYR A 54 -14.72 -4.64 -14.76
C TYR A 54 -15.76 -5.76 -14.94
N ASP A 55 -16.21 -6.41 -13.87
CA ASP A 55 -17.28 -7.41 -13.96
C ASP A 55 -18.54 -6.84 -14.62
N ASN A 56 -18.94 -5.61 -14.25
CA ASN A 56 -20.11 -4.97 -14.82
C ASN A 56 -19.90 -4.64 -16.30
N ILE A 57 -18.76 -4.05 -16.66
CA ILE A 57 -18.45 -3.72 -18.07
C ILE A 57 -18.38 -4.98 -18.95
N ALA A 58 -17.74 -6.05 -18.45
CA ALA A 58 -17.68 -7.32 -19.16
C ALA A 58 -19.06 -7.95 -19.40
N LEU A 59 -19.94 -7.86 -18.41
CA LEU A 59 -21.30 -8.36 -18.53
C LEU A 59 -22.15 -7.47 -19.46
N LEU A 60 -22.00 -6.15 -19.40
CA LEU A 60 -22.64 -5.22 -20.34
C LEU A 60 -22.22 -5.52 -21.78
N ASN A 61 -20.93 -5.69 -22.04
CA ASN A 61 -20.42 -6.08 -23.37
C ASN A 61 -20.98 -7.43 -23.84
N THR A 62 -21.01 -8.43 -22.95
CA THR A 62 -21.60 -9.75 -23.26
C THR A 62 -23.08 -9.62 -23.66
N ALA A 63 -23.85 -8.77 -22.98
CA ALA A 63 -25.27 -8.59 -23.22
C ALA A 63 -25.61 -7.67 -24.41
N SER A 64 -24.67 -6.82 -24.83
CA SER A 64 -24.90 -5.77 -25.83
C SER A 64 -24.10 -5.96 -27.12
N ASN A 65 -23.40 -7.09 -27.27
CA ASN A 65 -22.47 -7.32 -28.37
C ASN A 65 -21.40 -6.20 -28.45
N ASP A 66 -20.69 -6.03 -27.33
CA ASP A 66 -19.52 -5.15 -27.17
C ASP A 66 -19.78 -3.63 -27.29
N ALA A 67 -20.99 -3.15 -27.00
CA ALA A 67 -21.32 -1.72 -27.06
C ALA A 67 -20.49 -0.83 -26.10
N PHE A 68 -19.91 -1.42 -25.05
CA PHE A 68 -19.07 -0.75 -24.04
C PHE A 68 -17.57 -1.04 -24.21
N ALA A 69 -17.14 -1.59 -25.36
CA ALA A 69 -15.73 -1.89 -25.61
C ALA A 69 -14.83 -0.64 -25.53
N TYR A 70 -15.39 0.56 -25.77
CA TYR A 70 -14.67 1.84 -25.62
C TYR A 70 -14.11 2.04 -24.21
N VAL A 71 -14.74 1.48 -23.16
CA VAL A 71 -14.28 1.57 -21.78
C VAL A 71 -12.93 0.86 -21.60
N TYR A 72 -12.66 -0.21 -22.36
CA TYR A 72 -11.38 -0.91 -22.30
C TYR A 72 -10.22 -0.11 -22.93
N ALA A 73 -10.54 0.89 -23.75
CA ALA A 73 -9.58 1.82 -24.31
C ALA A 73 -9.30 3.02 -23.41
N ASP A 74 -10.17 3.29 -22.42
CA ASP A 74 -10.01 4.39 -21.47
C ASP A 74 -8.80 4.18 -20.55
N GLU A 75 -7.95 5.20 -20.44
CA GLU A 75 -6.68 5.07 -19.73
C GLU A 75 -6.86 5.05 -18.21
N LYS A 76 -7.87 5.73 -17.68
CA LYS A 76 -8.21 5.67 -16.25
C LYS A 76 -8.65 4.25 -15.89
N PHE A 77 -9.56 3.66 -16.66
CA PHE A 77 -9.98 2.27 -16.48
C PHE A 77 -8.78 1.29 -16.56
N ARG A 78 -7.90 1.46 -17.55
CA ARG A 78 -6.66 0.67 -17.65
C ARG A 78 -5.77 0.81 -16.42
N ASN A 79 -5.58 2.03 -15.95
CA ASN A 79 -4.78 2.30 -14.76
C ASN A 79 -5.39 1.66 -13.50
N MET A 80 -6.72 1.72 -13.35
CA MET A 80 -7.42 1.03 -12.26
C MET A 80 -7.11 -0.47 -12.28
N GLY A 81 -7.07 -1.10 -13.45
CA GLY A 81 -6.64 -2.50 -13.60
C GLY A 81 -5.18 -2.72 -13.20
N ARG A 82 -4.27 -1.91 -13.77
CA ARG A 82 -2.81 -2.03 -13.59
C ARG A 82 -2.32 -1.79 -12.16
N PHE A 83 -3.11 -1.11 -11.32
CA PHE A 83 -2.78 -0.90 -9.92
C PHE A 83 -2.35 -2.20 -9.20
N ILE A 84 -3.02 -3.33 -9.50
CA ILE A 84 -2.83 -4.58 -8.75
C ILE A 84 -1.38 -5.11 -8.79
N TYR A 85 -0.70 -5.03 -9.94
CA TYR A 85 0.71 -5.43 -10.05
C TYR A 85 1.67 -4.26 -9.78
N ARG A 86 1.21 -3.01 -9.89
CA ARG A 86 1.99 -1.83 -9.49
C ARG A 86 2.13 -1.71 -7.97
N ALA A 87 1.18 -2.25 -7.21
CA ALA A 87 1.24 -2.39 -5.76
C ALA A 87 2.10 -3.59 -5.29
N GLN A 88 2.71 -4.34 -6.21
CA GLN A 88 3.48 -5.54 -5.89
C GLN A 88 4.86 -5.21 -5.28
N ILE A 89 5.18 -5.84 -4.16
CA ILE A 89 6.53 -5.83 -3.56
C ILE A 89 7.28 -7.09 -3.99
N SER A 90 6.69 -8.26 -3.76
CA SER A 90 7.22 -9.58 -4.12
C SER A 90 6.11 -10.53 -4.58
N ASP A 91 6.42 -11.81 -4.70
CA ASP A 91 5.44 -12.86 -4.98
C ASP A 91 4.38 -12.98 -3.87
N THR A 92 4.72 -12.61 -2.64
CA THR A 92 3.84 -12.76 -1.48
C THR A 92 3.46 -11.44 -0.83
N TYR A 93 4.31 -10.41 -0.93
CA TYR A 93 4.08 -9.12 -0.30
C TYR A 93 3.60 -8.05 -1.28
N PHE A 94 2.69 -7.21 -0.79
CA PHE A 94 2.08 -6.10 -1.51
C PHE A 94 2.06 -4.85 -0.63
N LEU A 95 1.95 -3.67 -1.25
CA LEU A 95 1.75 -2.42 -0.52
C LEU A 95 0.51 -2.54 0.36
N ASN A 96 0.68 -2.21 1.63
CA ASN A 96 -0.34 -2.44 2.65
C ASN A 96 -0.61 -1.23 3.53
N PHE A 97 -0.45 -0.02 2.98
CA PHE A 97 -0.97 1.19 3.61
C PHE A 97 -2.49 1.08 3.81
N ALA A 98 -3.04 1.84 4.77
CA ALA A 98 -4.45 1.74 5.16
C ALA A 98 -4.80 0.33 5.65
N ASP A 99 -6.08 -0.07 5.62
CA ASP A 99 -6.51 -1.39 6.06
C ASP A 99 -6.18 -2.54 5.07
N ALA A 100 -5.13 -2.42 4.26
CA ALA A 100 -4.71 -3.50 3.37
C ALA A 100 -3.95 -4.61 4.12
N ASP A 101 -4.13 -5.85 3.68
CA ASP A 101 -3.32 -6.98 4.13
C ASP A 101 -1.95 -6.96 3.42
N PRO A 102 -0.84 -7.26 4.13
CA PRO A 102 0.50 -7.32 3.55
C PRO A 102 0.68 -8.51 2.59
N GLN A 103 -0.14 -9.55 2.75
CA GLN A 103 -0.12 -10.76 1.94
C GLN A 103 -1.54 -11.11 1.43
N PRO A 104 -2.15 -10.24 0.59
CA PRO A 104 -3.48 -10.50 0.09
C PRO A 104 -3.49 -11.66 -0.91
N GLY A 105 -4.59 -12.39 -0.94
CA GLY A 105 -4.83 -13.38 -2.00
C GLY A 105 -5.10 -12.69 -3.33
N MET A 106 -4.52 -13.21 -4.41
CA MET A 106 -4.74 -12.69 -5.75
C MET A 106 -5.87 -13.44 -6.46
N ALA A 107 -6.88 -12.70 -6.95
CA ALA A 107 -7.96 -13.25 -7.76
C ALA A 107 -7.48 -13.55 -9.19
N ALA A 108 -6.62 -14.56 -9.33
CA ALA A 108 -5.86 -14.92 -10.54
C ALA A 108 -6.65 -14.80 -11.85
N THR A 109 -7.79 -15.50 -11.95
CA THR A 109 -8.64 -15.50 -13.15
C THR A 109 -9.22 -14.11 -13.44
N MET A 110 -9.66 -13.39 -12.41
CA MET A 110 -10.20 -12.03 -12.56
C MET A 110 -9.14 -11.09 -13.13
N ILE A 111 -7.96 -11.09 -12.52
CA ILE A 111 -6.81 -10.28 -12.94
C ILE A 111 -6.43 -10.60 -14.39
N TYR A 112 -6.33 -11.88 -14.74
CA TYR A 112 -6.00 -12.30 -16.11
C TYR A 112 -7.04 -11.78 -17.12
N ARG A 113 -8.33 -11.97 -16.82
CA ARG A 113 -9.43 -11.57 -17.70
C ARG A 113 -9.48 -10.06 -17.91
N TYR A 114 -9.27 -9.29 -16.85
CA TYR A 114 -9.16 -7.85 -16.94
C TYR A 114 -7.96 -7.48 -17.82
N GLY A 115 -6.77 -8.02 -17.54
CA GLY A 115 -5.57 -7.81 -18.37
C GLY A 115 -5.82 -8.09 -19.85
N LYS A 116 -6.49 -9.19 -20.18
CA LYS A 116 -6.89 -9.53 -21.55
C LYS A 116 -7.80 -8.47 -22.17
N ALA A 117 -8.83 -8.02 -21.45
CA ALA A 117 -9.79 -7.03 -21.96
C ALA A 117 -9.11 -5.69 -22.29
N ILE A 118 -8.12 -5.28 -21.50
CA ILE A 118 -7.36 -4.04 -21.73
C ILE A 118 -6.10 -4.21 -22.57
N ASN A 119 -5.85 -5.41 -23.13
CA ASN A 119 -4.63 -5.76 -23.87
C ASN A 119 -3.33 -5.53 -23.08
N ASP A 120 -3.32 -5.89 -21.79
CA ASP A 120 -2.17 -5.76 -20.89
C ASP A 120 -1.52 -7.14 -20.61
N PRO A 121 -0.43 -7.49 -21.33
CA PRO A 121 0.22 -8.79 -21.18
C PRO A 121 0.95 -8.97 -19.84
N ASP A 122 1.33 -7.88 -19.16
CA ASP A 122 1.92 -7.96 -17.82
C ASP A 122 0.86 -8.39 -16.80
N MET A 123 -0.33 -7.78 -16.87
CA MET A 123 -1.45 -8.14 -16.01
C MET A 123 -1.95 -9.56 -16.28
N MET A 124 -1.97 -10.01 -17.54
CA MET A 124 -2.26 -11.41 -17.88
C MET A 124 -1.25 -12.36 -17.25
N ARG A 125 0.06 -12.13 -17.42
CA ARG A 125 1.13 -12.96 -16.84
C ARG A 125 1.07 -13.00 -15.31
N PHE A 126 0.76 -11.86 -14.70
CA PHE A 126 0.58 -11.70 -13.26
C PHE A 126 -0.61 -12.53 -12.76
N GLY A 127 -1.78 -12.43 -13.40
CA GLY A 127 -2.94 -13.25 -13.05
C GLY A 127 -2.68 -14.75 -13.20
N ALA A 128 -2.01 -15.16 -14.29
CA ALA A 128 -1.65 -16.55 -14.53
C ALA A 128 -0.63 -17.09 -13.51
N TYR A 129 0.28 -16.26 -13.00
CA TYR A 129 1.24 -16.64 -11.96
C TYR A 129 0.53 -17.15 -10.70
N TYR A 130 -0.46 -16.42 -10.19
CA TYR A 130 -1.18 -16.77 -8.95
C TYR A 130 -2.23 -17.87 -9.12
N ARG A 131 -2.44 -18.36 -10.35
CA ARG A 131 -3.39 -19.45 -10.58
C ARG A 131 -2.93 -20.72 -9.86
N LYS A 132 -3.77 -21.22 -8.94
CA LYS A 132 -3.56 -22.50 -8.30
C LYS A 132 -4.01 -23.64 -9.23
N PRO A 133 -3.38 -24.83 -9.14
CA PRO A 133 -3.93 -26.03 -9.77
C PRO A 133 -5.37 -26.24 -9.32
N GLU A 134 -6.24 -26.66 -10.25
CA GLU A 134 -7.63 -26.94 -9.92
C GLU A 134 -7.73 -28.24 -9.13
N ASP A 135 -8.41 -28.21 -8.00
CA ASP A 135 -8.75 -29.36 -7.17
C ASP A 135 -10.26 -29.65 -7.18
N GLY A 136 -11.00 -29.01 -8.09
CA GLY A 136 -12.46 -29.08 -8.20
C GLY A 136 -13.21 -28.20 -7.20
N THR A 137 -12.51 -27.45 -6.34
CA THR A 137 -13.16 -26.50 -5.43
C THR A 137 -13.52 -25.20 -6.16
N VAL A 138 -14.75 -24.73 -5.95
CA VAL A 138 -15.22 -23.43 -6.44
C VAL A 138 -15.41 -22.51 -5.25
N GLY A 139 -14.91 -21.28 -5.36
CA GLY A 139 -15.08 -20.27 -4.30
C GLY A 139 -16.56 -20.06 -3.97
N LYS A 140 -16.87 -19.91 -2.68
CA LYS A 140 -18.24 -19.72 -2.18
C LYS A 140 -18.80 -18.30 -2.39
N PHE A 141 -17.96 -17.38 -2.85
CA PHE A 141 -18.29 -15.97 -3.12
C PHE A 141 -17.97 -15.64 -4.57
N HIS A 142 -18.68 -14.65 -5.14
CA HIS A 142 -18.53 -14.21 -6.52
C HIS A 142 -18.63 -15.35 -7.56
N TYR A 143 -19.61 -16.26 -7.45
CA TYR A 143 -19.80 -17.39 -8.37
C TYR A 143 -19.70 -17.02 -9.86
N PHE A 144 -20.17 -15.82 -10.22
CA PHE A 144 -20.06 -15.30 -11.58
C PHE A 144 -18.63 -15.17 -12.08
N ARG A 145 -17.68 -14.73 -11.24
CA ARG A 145 -16.25 -14.68 -11.59
C ARG A 145 -15.69 -16.07 -11.89
N ASN A 146 -16.17 -17.09 -11.17
CA ASN A 146 -15.74 -18.48 -11.35
C ASN A 146 -16.34 -19.11 -12.61
N PHE A 147 -17.54 -18.73 -13.04
CA PHE A 147 -18.15 -19.29 -14.26
C PHE A 147 -17.32 -19.00 -15.52
N TYR A 148 -16.81 -17.78 -15.69
CA TYR A 148 -15.94 -17.47 -16.82
C TYR A 148 -14.65 -18.31 -16.81
N ALA A 149 -14.12 -18.63 -15.63
CA ALA A 149 -12.92 -19.45 -15.51
C ALA A 149 -13.09 -20.84 -16.12
N LEU A 150 -14.30 -21.43 -16.01
CA LEU A 150 -14.60 -22.76 -16.54
C LEU A 150 -14.39 -22.86 -18.06
N PHE A 151 -14.62 -21.78 -18.80
CA PHE A 151 -14.51 -21.74 -20.26
C PHE A 151 -13.13 -21.32 -20.76
N MET A 152 -12.18 -21.06 -19.86
CA MET A 152 -10.86 -20.51 -20.19
C MET A 152 -9.71 -21.49 -19.90
N GLN A 153 -10.01 -22.78 -19.66
CA GLN A 153 -9.02 -23.75 -19.19
C GLN A 153 -7.85 -23.96 -20.15
N ASP A 154 -8.12 -24.12 -21.45
CA ASP A 154 -7.06 -24.31 -22.44
C ASP A 154 -6.21 -23.05 -22.63
N GLU A 155 -6.83 -21.88 -22.48
CA GLU A 155 -6.11 -20.61 -22.47
C GLU A 155 -5.19 -20.50 -21.26
N PHE A 156 -5.69 -20.79 -20.05
CA PHE A 156 -4.90 -20.73 -18.82
C PHE A 156 -3.78 -21.77 -18.74
N ARG A 157 -3.91 -22.90 -19.43
CA ARG A 157 -2.81 -23.90 -19.54
C ARG A 157 -1.66 -23.39 -20.39
N LYS A 158 -1.94 -22.52 -21.36
CA LYS A 158 -0.95 -21.97 -22.31
C LYS A 158 -0.46 -20.57 -21.93
N ALA A 159 -1.12 -19.92 -20.97
CA ALA A 159 -0.78 -18.59 -20.53
C ALA A 159 0.64 -18.52 -19.95
N ASP A 160 1.42 -17.55 -20.42
CA ASP A 160 2.69 -17.19 -19.79
C ASP A 160 2.46 -16.78 -18.34
N ARG A 161 3.37 -17.16 -17.45
CA ARG A 161 3.29 -16.90 -16.02
C ARG A 161 4.50 -16.08 -15.59
N GLY A 162 4.28 -15.00 -14.86
CA GLY A 162 5.38 -14.17 -14.36
C GLY A 162 4.90 -12.98 -13.55
N LEU A 163 5.82 -12.41 -12.78
CA LEU A 163 5.58 -11.22 -11.99
C LEU A 163 6.21 -10.00 -12.69
N PRO A 164 5.46 -8.93 -12.97
CA PRO A 164 6.00 -7.76 -13.66
C PRO A 164 7.10 -7.04 -12.88
N LEU A 165 6.97 -6.94 -11.54
CA LEU A 165 7.93 -6.32 -10.63
C LEU A 165 8.56 -5.03 -11.19
N PRO A 166 7.74 -3.98 -11.43
CA PRO A 166 8.21 -2.75 -12.05
C PRO A 166 9.34 -2.12 -11.25
N LYS A 167 10.33 -1.55 -11.96
CA LYS A 167 11.50 -0.91 -11.34
C LYS A 167 11.11 0.30 -10.50
N ASN A 168 10.17 1.09 -11.00
CA ASN A 168 9.62 2.27 -10.36
C ASN A 168 8.11 2.34 -10.61
N VAL A 169 7.38 2.83 -9.63
CA VAL A 169 5.95 3.13 -9.69
C VAL A 169 5.75 4.52 -9.10
N TRP A 170 4.97 5.33 -9.78
CA TRP A 170 4.53 6.64 -9.30
C TRP A 170 3.04 6.79 -9.61
N LEU A 171 2.25 6.95 -8.55
CA LEU A 171 0.81 7.20 -8.58
C LEU A 171 0.60 8.63 -8.08
N PRO A 172 0.55 9.64 -8.97
CA PRO A 172 0.55 11.06 -8.59
C PRO A 172 -0.70 11.52 -7.81
N ASP A 173 -1.87 10.96 -8.11
CA ASP A 173 -3.13 11.35 -7.45
C ASP A 173 -3.21 10.70 -6.07
N LEU A 174 -2.83 9.42 -5.97
CA LEU A 174 -2.71 8.71 -4.70
C LEU A 174 -1.48 9.15 -3.89
N GLN A 175 -0.52 9.80 -4.53
CA GLN A 175 0.77 10.21 -3.96
C GLN A 175 1.58 9.04 -3.39
N VAL A 176 1.52 7.89 -4.04
CA VAL A 176 2.27 6.69 -3.66
C VAL A 176 3.39 6.44 -4.67
N PHE A 177 4.60 6.25 -4.16
CA PHE A 177 5.73 5.79 -4.96
C PHE A 177 6.23 4.43 -4.49
N ALA A 178 6.81 3.68 -5.42
CA ALA A 178 7.64 2.52 -5.10
C ALA A 178 8.84 2.42 -6.03
N ALA A 179 9.94 1.86 -5.54
CA ALA A 179 11.12 1.58 -6.34
C ALA A 179 11.88 0.35 -5.82
N ARG A 180 12.53 -0.38 -6.72
CA ARG A 180 13.35 -1.57 -6.41
C ARG A 180 14.68 -1.56 -7.13
N ASP A 181 15.72 -2.14 -6.56
CA ASP A 181 17.07 -2.17 -7.16
C ASP A 181 17.08 -2.64 -8.62
N GLN A 182 16.38 -3.75 -8.91
CA GLN A 182 16.36 -4.36 -10.24
C GLN A 182 14.94 -4.56 -10.75
N ALA A 183 14.69 -4.17 -11.99
CA ALA A 183 13.43 -4.46 -12.68
C ALA A 183 13.22 -5.98 -12.81
N GLY A 184 11.97 -6.46 -12.65
CA GLY A 184 11.65 -7.86 -12.85
C GLY A 184 12.16 -8.82 -11.76
N LYS A 185 12.77 -8.29 -10.69
CA LYS A 185 13.38 -9.10 -9.61
C LYS A 185 13.05 -8.54 -8.23
N THR A 186 13.18 -9.39 -7.22
CA THR A 186 13.09 -9.00 -5.81
C THR A 186 14.44 -8.76 -5.16
N ASP A 187 15.55 -9.12 -5.83
CA ASP A 187 16.92 -8.97 -5.33
C ASP A 187 17.24 -7.51 -4.96
N GLY A 188 17.83 -7.32 -3.78
CA GLY A 188 18.22 -6.03 -3.26
C GLY A 188 17.09 -5.31 -2.53
N PHE A 189 17.22 -3.99 -2.43
CA PHE A 189 16.26 -3.14 -1.74
C PHE A 189 15.03 -2.82 -2.59
N TYR A 190 13.89 -2.75 -1.91
CA TYR A 190 12.66 -2.14 -2.36
C TYR A 190 12.24 -1.09 -1.32
N VAL A 191 11.73 0.05 -1.79
CA VAL A 191 11.14 1.10 -0.94
C VAL A 191 9.81 1.52 -1.53
N ALA A 192 8.86 1.86 -0.65
CA ALA A 192 7.65 2.58 -1.04
C ALA A 192 7.28 3.60 0.03
N ALA A 193 6.58 4.67 -0.35
CA ALA A 193 6.11 5.68 0.58
C ALA A 193 4.80 6.31 0.09
N LYS A 194 4.04 6.89 1.02
CA LYS A 194 2.80 7.60 0.73
C LYS A 194 2.85 9.05 1.18
N GLY A 195 2.26 9.92 0.35
CA GLY A 195 1.75 11.22 0.76
C GLY A 195 0.30 11.08 1.19
N GLY A 196 -0.60 11.72 0.45
CA GLY A 196 -2.05 11.56 0.62
C GLY A 196 -2.61 12.44 1.73
N HIS A 197 -3.69 11.96 2.36
CA HIS A 197 -4.31 12.63 3.51
C HIS A 197 -4.95 11.63 4.49
N ASN A 198 -5.20 12.09 5.72
CA ASN A 198 -5.76 11.26 6.78
C ASN A 198 -7.29 11.14 6.74
N ASP A 199 -7.87 11.14 5.54
CA ASP A 199 -9.31 10.90 5.28
C ASP A 199 -9.52 10.06 4.03
N GLU A 200 -8.48 9.31 3.64
CA GLU A 200 -8.57 8.27 2.62
C GLU A 200 -9.47 7.12 3.14
N SER A 201 -10.02 6.33 2.22
CA SER A 201 -10.88 5.21 2.60
C SER A 201 -10.07 4.22 3.45
N HIS A 202 -10.63 3.79 4.58
CA HIS A 202 -10.00 2.83 5.49
C HIS A 202 -8.58 3.22 5.94
N ASN A 203 -8.27 4.50 5.99
CA ASN A 203 -6.92 5.01 6.24
C ASN A 203 -6.42 4.77 7.66
N HIS A 204 -5.09 4.95 7.79
CA HIS A 204 -4.41 5.26 9.04
C HIS A 204 -3.94 6.72 9.01
N ASN A 205 -3.49 7.25 10.15
CA ASN A 205 -2.95 8.60 10.21
C ASN A 205 -1.44 8.58 9.96
N ASP A 206 -1.03 8.43 8.70
CA ASP A 206 0.33 8.02 8.35
C ASP A 206 0.90 8.75 7.13
N VAL A 207 0.52 10.02 6.91
CA VAL A 207 1.09 10.83 5.83
C VAL A 207 2.62 10.91 5.97
N GLY A 208 3.33 10.54 4.90
CA GLY A 208 4.79 10.49 4.82
C GLY A 208 5.43 9.21 5.37
N ASN A 209 4.61 8.21 5.69
CA ASN A 209 5.04 6.86 6.03
C ASN A 209 5.70 6.16 4.82
N TYR A 210 6.55 5.18 5.12
CA TYR A 210 7.33 4.47 4.13
C TYR A 210 7.67 3.06 4.59
N VAL A 211 7.96 2.16 3.66
CA VAL A 211 8.34 0.78 3.94
C VAL A 211 9.62 0.43 3.20
N VAL A 212 10.41 -0.47 3.77
CA VAL A 212 11.65 -1.00 3.17
C VAL A 212 11.58 -2.51 3.19
N TYR A 213 11.86 -3.11 2.05
CA TYR A 213 11.96 -4.56 1.88
C TYR A 213 13.34 -4.89 1.31
N TYR A 214 13.83 -6.09 1.60
CA TYR A 214 15.08 -6.61 1.03
C TYR A 214 14.86 -8.03 0.53
N ASN A 215 15.30 -8.34 -0.68
CA ASN A 215 15.08 -9.63 -1.34
C ASN A 215 13.60 -10.06 -1.32
N GLY A 216 12.67 -9.09 -1.44
CA GLY A 216 11.23 -9.31 -1.44
C GLY A 216 10.60 -9.61 -0.06
N GLN A 217 11.35 -9.46 1.03
CA GLN A 217 10.92 -9.72 2.41
C GLN A 217 10.97 -8.45 3.25
N PRO A 218 10.10 -8.32 4.28
CA PRO A 218 9.93 -7.09 5.06
C PRO A 218 11.23 -6.71 5.78
N LEU A 219 11.49 -5.41 5.98
CA LEU A 219 12.56 -4.92 6.85
C LEU A 219 12.05 -3.78 7.73
N LEU A 220 11.58 -2.70 7.12
CA LEU A 220 10.76 -1.66 7.75
C LEU A 220 9.35 -1.77 7.18
N ILE A 221 8.35 -1.87 8.03
CA ILE A 221 7.00 -2.26 7.62
C ILE A 221 5.99 -1.16 7.87
N ASP A 222 4.88 -1.26 7.15
CA ASP A 222 3.59 -0.82 7.64
C ASP A 222 2.90 -2.03 8.26
N VAL A 223 2.28 -1.86 9.41
CA VAL A 223 1.65 -2.97 10.13
C VAL A 223 0.37 -3.46 9.42
N GLY A 224 -0.30 -2.59 8.67
CA GLY A 224 -1.59 -2.84 8.05
C GLY A 224 -2.71 -3.00 9.08
N ARG A 225 -3.83 -3.58 8.67
CA ARG A 225 -4.98 -3.76 9.58
C ARG A 225 -4.84 -4.90 10.59
N GLY A 226 -5.41 -4.71 11.77
CA GLY A 226 -5.78 -5.77 12.70
C GLY A 226 -7.09 -6.49 12.33
N THR A 227 -7.72 -7.11 13.33
CA THR A 227 -9.06 -7.68 13.26
C THR A 227 -10.09 -6.57 13.37
N TYR A 228 -11.07 -6.56 12.47
CA TYR A 228 -12.17 -5.61 12.55
C TYR A 228 -13.06 -5.87 13.75
N THR A 229 -13.28 -4.82 14.53
CA THR A 229 -14.20 -4.79 15.66
C THR A 229 -15.17 -3.63 15.49
N ARG A 230 -16.16 -3.51 16.38
CA ARG A 230 -17.04 -2.33 16.43
C ARG A 230 -16.25 -1.02 16.54
N LYS A 231 -15.08 -1.05 17.20
CA LYS A 231 -14.21 0.12 17.39
C LYS A 231 -13.69 0.66 16.07
N THR A 232 -13.32 -0.23 15.14
CA THR A 232 -12.83 0.10 13.79
C THR A 232 -13.77 1.00 12.99
N PHE A 233 -15.09 0.83 13.14
CA PHE A 233 -16.12 1.54 12.37
C PHE A 233 -16.83 2.62 13.21
N SER A 234 -16.13 3.17 14.21
CA SER A 234 -16.66 4.15 15.15
C SER A 234 -15.71 5.34 15.26
N ALA A 235 -16.14 6.39 15.97
CA ALA A 235 -15.27 7.52 16.33
C ALA A 235 -14.02 7.11 17.13
N GLN A 236 -13.99 5.90 17.71
CA GLN A 236 -12.85 5.34 18.45
C GLN A 236 -11.82 4.64 17.55
N ARG A 237 -11.94 4.75 16.21
CA ARG A 237 -11.00 4.14 15.24
C ARG A 237 -9.55 4.51 15.54
N TYR A 238 -9.30 5.77 15.92
CA TYR A 238 -7.96 6.30 16.20
C TYR A 238 -7.58 6.20 17.69
N ASP A 239 -8.29 5.38 18.45
CA ASP A 239 -7.81 4.83 19.73
C ASP A 239 -7.15 3.44 19.51
N ILE A 240 -7.12 2.95 18.27
CA ILE A 240 -6.46 1.69 17.88
C ILE A 240 -5.05 2.04 17.45
N TRP A 241 -4.05 1.48 18.13
CA TRP A 241 -2.66 1.92 18.01
C TRP A 241 -2.12 1.89 16.57
N TYR A 242 -2.43 0.85 15.79
CA TYR A 242 -1.96 0.71 14.42
C TYR A 242 -2.66 1.63 13.41
N ASN A 243 -3.64 2.42 13.84
CA ASN A 243 -4.24 3.49 13.03
C ASN A 243 -3.62 4.87 13.35
N CYS A 244 -2.73 4.96 14.34
CA CYS A 244 -2.17 6.20 14.87
C CYS A 244 -0.73 6.42 14.39
N SER A 245 -0.38 7.67 14.08
CA SER A 245 0.90 8.03 13.47
C SER A 245 2.13 7.56 14.24
N ASP A 246 2.07 7.48 15.58
CA ASP A 246 3.18 7.05 16.40
C ASP A 246 3.49 5.55 16.30
N TYR A 247 2.72 4.79 15.52
CA TYR A 247 2.99 3.40 15.15
C TYR A 247 3.16 3.20 13.64
N HIS A 248 3.55 4.27 12.94
CA HIS A 248 4.05 4.24 11.56
C HIS A 248 5.46 4.83 11.50
N ASN A 249 6.10 4.82 10.33
CA ASN A 249 7.46 5.34 10.15
C ASN A 249 7.49 6.88 10.04
N VAL A 250 6.80 7.59 10.95
CA VAL A 250 6.61 9.06 10.98
C VAL A 250 6.89 9.59 12.39
N PRO A 251 7.12 10.91 12.58
CA PRO A 251 7.47 11.44 13.90
C PRO A 251 6.28 11.70 14.83
N THR A 252 6.54 11.76 16.12
CA THR A 252 5.73 12.51 17.10
C THR A 252 6.40 13.87 17.35
N ILE A 253 5.64 14.95 17.24
CA ILE A 253 6.18 16.32 17.27
C ILE A 253 5.53 17.12 18.39
N ASN A 254 6.32 17.58 19.35
CA ASN A 254 5.89 18.37 20.51
C ASN A 254 4.70 17.71 21.25
N GLY A 255 4.74 16.38 21.38
CA GLY A 255 3.68 15.56 21.99
C GLY A 255 2.41 15.44 21.14
N LYS A 256 2.46 15.73 19.84
CA LYS A 256 1.34 15.63 18.90
C LYS A 256 1.61 14.59 17.83
N THR A 257 0.61 13.75 17.60
CA THR A 257 0.48 12.81 16.48
C THR A 257 -0.35 13.44 15.36
N GLN A 258 -0.41 12.77 14.21
CA GLN A 258 -1.29 13.17 13.13
C GLN A 258 -2.75 12.80 13.46
N PRO A 259 -3.70 13.74 13.41
CA PRO A 259 -5.13 13.47 13.56
C PRO A 259 -5.79 13.07 12.23
N PRO A 260 -7.02 12.52 12.27
CA PRO A 260 -7.78 12.24 11.06
C PRO A 260 -8.41 13.50 10.46
N GLY A 261 -8.63 13.48 9.15
CA GLY A 261 -9.31 14.55 8.41
C GLY A 261 -8.61 14.92 7.09
N PRO A 262 -9.35 15.40 6.09
CA PRO A 262 -8.81 15.70 4.76
C PRO A 262 -7.88 16.93 4.75
N GLU A 263 -7.95 17.76 5.78
CA GLU A 263 -7.02 18.87 6.00
C GLU A 263 -5.62 18.39 6.43
N PHE A 264 -5.53 17.20 7.04
CA PHE A 264 -4.28 16.61 7.48
C PHE A 264 -3.65 15.82 6.33
N LYS A 265 -2.89 16.54 5.51
CA LYS A 265 -2.42 16.05 4.22
C LYS A 265 -0.98 16.40 3.91
N ALA A 266 -0.42 15.67 2.96
CA ALA A 266 0.88 15.98 2.38
C ALA A 266 0.83 17.28 1.55
N SER A 267 1.98 17.91 1.40
CA SER A 267 2.21 18.99 0.44
C SER A 267 3.59 18.88 -0.20
N ASN A 268 3.82 19.61 -1.29
CA ASN A 268 5.09 19.60 -2.02
C ASN A 268 5.60 18.19 -2.37
N VAL A 269 4.67 17.30 -2.73
CA VAL A 269 5.00 15.91 -3.05
C VAL A 269 5.66 15.84 -4.42
N SER A 270 6.80 15.18 -4.51
CA SER A 270 7.46 14.95 -5.79
C SER A 270 8.22 13.62 -5.84
N TYR A 271 8.39 13.11 -7.05
CA TYR A 271 9.12 11.88 -7.32
C TYR A 271 10.22 12.15 -8.36
N LYS A 272 11.40 11.57 -8.13
CA LYS A 272 12.54 11.61 -9.07
C LYS A 272 13.10 10.21 -9.22
N GLY A 273 12.96 9.64 -10.42
CA GLY A 273 13.46 8.31 -10.76
C GLY A 273 14.68 8.35 -11.67
N GLY A 274 15.56 7.36 -11.51
CA GLY A 274 16.67 7.13 -12.44
C GLY A 274 17.31 5.75 -12.27
N GLU A 275 18.38 5.54 -13.04
CA GLU A 275 19.14 4.29 -13.02
C GLU A 275 19.95 4.10 -11.74
N ALA A 276 20.48 5.17 -11.14
CA ALA A 276 21.30 5.09 -9.93
C ALA A 276 20.49 5.22 -8.63
N PHE A 277 19.34 5.89 -8.67
CA PHE A 277 18.50 6.11 -7.50
C PHE A 277 17.03 6.31 -7.86
N ALA A 278 16.16 6.19 -6.86
CA ALA A 278 14.80 6.72 -6.87
C ALA A 278 14.56 7.51 -5.60
N GLN A 279 13.84 8.62 -5.68
CA GLN A 279 13.63 9.56 -4.59
C GLN A 279 12.19 10.03 -4.54
N PHE A 280 11.66 10.14 -3.33
CA PHE A 280 10.36 10.71 -3.01
C PHE A 280 10.54 11.82 -1.98
N ASP A 281 9.96 12.96 -2.26
CA ASP A 281 10.00 14.14 -1.41
C ASP A 281 8.56 14.47 -0.97
N VAL A 282 8.35 14.74 0.32
CA VAL A 282 7.05 15.13 0.90
C VAL A 282 7.23 16.11 2.04
N ASP A 283 6.41 17.18 2.05
CA ASP A 283 6.26 18.05 3.22
C ASP A 283 5.05 17.60 4.05
N MET A 284 5.33 17.13 5.27
CA MET A 284 4.34 16.60 6.20
C MET A 284 3.77 17.67 7.14
N ALA A 285 4.16 18.95 7.03
CA ALA A 285 3.74 19.97 7.99
C ALA A 285 2.22 20.06 8.18
N LYS A 286 1.46 19.99 7.08
CA LYS A 286 -0.01 20.05 7.12
C LYS A 286 -0.67 18.79 7.67
N ALA A 287 0.05 17.67 7.80
CA ALA A 287 -0.47 16.46 8.42
C ALA A 287 -0.49 16.52 9.96
N TYR A 288 0.13 17.55 10.56
CA TYR A 288 0.14 17.75 12.00
C TYR A 288 -0.77 18.92 12.42
N PRO A 289 -1.34 18.87 13.63
CA PRO A 289 -2.18 19.94 14.14
C PRO A 289 -1.32 21.17 14.46
N LYS A 290 -1.93 22.37 14.46
CA LYS A 290 -1.22 23.64 14.66
C LYS A 290 -0.40 23.66 15.96
N GLU A 291 -0.88 22.99 17.00
CA GLU A 291 -0.24 22.89 18.32
C GLU A 291 1.10 22.16 18.28
N ALA A 292 1.34 21.33 17.25
CA ALA A 292 2.63 20.71 16.97
C ALA A 292 3.68 21.75 16.56
N GLY A 293 3.26 22.93 16.07
CA GLY A 293 4.15 24.04 15.72
C GLY A 293 5.03 23.75 14.51
N VAL A 294 4.56 22.97 13.53
CA VAL A 294 5.33 22.62 12.33
C VAL A 294 5.11 23.65 11.23
N THR A 295 6.17 24.36 10.86
CA THR A 295 6.15 25.26 9.69
C THR A 295 6.50 24.49 8.41
N THR A 296 7.50 23.61 8.49
CA THR A 296 7.92 22.74 7.39
C THR A 296 8.48 21.46 7.97
N TRP A 297 8.09 20.32 7.42
CA TRP A 297 8.75 19.05 7.66
C TRP A 297 9.00 18.37 6.33
N GLN A 298 10.13 18.71 5.71
CA GLN A 298 10.50 18.18 4.41
C GLN A 298 11.21 16.84 4.59
N ARG A 299 10.54 15.76 4.21
CA ARG A 299 11.11 14.43 4.14
C ARG A 299 11.58 14.13 2.73
N THR A 300 12.75 13.51 2.63
CA THR A 300 13.31 12.91 1.42
C THR A 300 13.60 11.44 1.72
N ILE A 301 12.97 10.54 0.97
CA ILE A 301 13.21 9.10 1.00
C ILE A 301 13.88 8.71 -0.30
N ARG A 302 15.07 8.11 -0.22
CA ARG A 302 15.88 7.79 -1.38
C ARG A 302 16.39 6.36 -1.33
N LEU A 303 16.06 5.59 -2.36
CA LEU A 303 16.73 4.33 -2.68
C LEU A 303 17.99 4.65 -3.48
N ASN A 304 19.17 4.42 -2.91
CA ASN A 304 20.43 4.41 -3.65
C ASN A 304 20.69 2.97 -4.10
N ARG A 305 20.54 2.72 -5.41
CA ARG A 305 20.41 1.35 -5.89
C ARG A 305 21.63 0.50 -5.61
N GLY A 306 21.41 -0.72 -5.12
CA GLY A 306 22.45 -1.68 -4.75
C GLY A 306 23.27 -1.28 -3.53
N LYS A 307 22.89 -0.20 -2.82
CA LYS A 307 23.64 0.32 -1.68
C LYS A 307 22.80 0.39 -0.41
N ASN A 308 21.81 1.27 -0.36
CA ASN A 308 21.04 1.55 0.86
C ASN A 308 19.74 2.31 0.57
N VAL A 309 18.89 2.39 1.60
CA VAL A 309 17.80 3.37 1.67
C VAL A 309 18.22 4.49 2.62
N GLN A 310 18.02 5.74 2.23
CA GLN A 310 18.31 6.92 3.03
C GLN A 310 17.04 7.73 3.25
N VAL A 311 16.83 8.19 4.48
CA VAL A 311 15.75 9.10 4.83
C VAL A 311 16.36 10.34 5.45
N SER A 312 15.96 11.51 4.96
CA SER A 312 16.38 12.80 5.49
C SER A 312 15.16 13.64 5.81
N ASP A 313 15.10 14.17 7.02
CA ASP A 313 14.04 15.06 7.48
C ASP A 313 14.65 16.43 7.79
N GLY A 314 14.33 17.43 6.97
CA GLY A 314 14.67 18.83 7.20
C GLY A 314 13.49 19.58 7.82
N ILE A 315 13.69 20.16 9.01
CA ILE A 315 12.58 20.70 9.81
C ILE A 315 12.70 22.21 10.04
N LYS A 316 11.54 22.85 10.12
CA LYS A 316 11.33 24.20 10.67
C LYS A 316 10.10 24.19 11.56
N LEU A 317 10.27 24.57 12.81
CA LEU A 317 9.23 24.57 13.85
C LEU A 317 9.14 25.96 14.50
N GLU A 318 7.95 26.32 14.96
CA GLU A 318 7.71 27.51 15.79
C GLU A 318 8.27 27.32 17.21
N LYS A 319 8.21 26.08 17.70
CA LYS A 319 8.75 25.65 19.00
C LYS A 319 9.27 24.22 18.89
N ALA A 320 10.27 23.89 19.69
CA ALA A 320 10.83 22.54 19.73
C ALA A 320 10.98 22.12 21.20
N THR A 321 10.05 21.28 21.68
CA THR A 321 10.02 20.78 23.05
C THR A 321 10.39 19.31 23.12
N GLU A 322 9.76 18.48 22.28
CA GLU A 322 10.03 17.04 22.22
C GLU A 322 9.85 16.56 20.78
N LEU A 323 10.79 15.78 20.27
CA LEU A 323 10.74 15.19 18.94
C LEU A 323 11.17 13.74 19.04
N THR A 324 10.35 12.85 18.50
CA THR A 324 10.68 11.42 18.40
C THR A 324 10.36 10.95 16.99
N GLN A 325 11.31 10.31 16.33
CA GLN A 325 11.08 9.64 15.05
C GLN A 325 10.81 8.16 15.31
N HIS A 326 9.76 7.61 14.72
CA HIS A 326 9.38 6.22 14.90
C HIS A 326 9.77 5.38 13.68
N LEU A 327 10.20 4.14 13.90
CA LEU A 327 10.26 3.10 12.88
C LEU A 327 9.56 1.82 13.36
N MET A 328 8.96 1.07 12.44
CA MET A 328 8.30 -0.19 12.68
C MET A 328 9.01 -1.32 11.95
N THR A 329 9.25 -2.44 12.64
CA THR A 329 9.83 -3.65 12.06
C THR A 329 9.17 -4.90 12.64
N CYS A 330 9.19 -6.00 11.87
CA CYS A 330 8.69 -7.30 12.31
C CYS A 330 9.79 -8.22 12.87
N TYR A 331 11.00 -7.69 13.10
CA TYR A 331 12.14 -8.44 13.64
C TYR A 331 12.67 -7.81 14.93
N PRO A 332 13.27 -8.61 15.83
CA PRO A 332 14.02 -8.08 16.96
C PRO A 332 15.07 -7.07 16.50
N ALA A 333 15.22 -6.00 17.27
CA ALA A 333 16.23 -4.98 17.04
C ALA A 333 16.80 -4.48 18.37
N ASP A 334 18.05 -4.05 18.33
CA ASP A 334 18.71 -3.43 19.48
C ASP A 334 19.72 -2.36 19.07
N VAL A 335 20.09 -1.52 20.04
CA VAL A 335 21.11 -0.48 19.85
C VAL A 335 22.47 -1.10 20.13
N ALA A 336 23.16 -1.52 19.07
CA ALA A 336 24.47 -2.15 19.18
C ALA A 336 25.52 -1.19 19.77
N LYS A 337 25.49 0.08 19.37
CA LYS A 337 26.32 1.17 19.92
C LYS A 337 25.72 2.54 19.52
N PRO A 338 26.15 3.66 20.13
CA PRO A 338 25.68 4.98 19.72
C PRO A 338 25.84 5.21 18.21
N GLY A 339 24.72 5.45 17.53
CA GLY A 339 24.65 5.76 16.10
C GLY A 339 24.36 4.55 15.20
N GLU A 340 24.28 3.35 15.76
CA GLU A 340 23.96 2.12 15.03
C GLU A 340 22.92 1.29 15.78
N LEU A 341 21.72 1.20 15.19
CA LEU A 341 20.70 0.24 15.58
C LEU A 341 20.72 -0.94 14.60
N VAL A 342 20.68 -2.16 15.12
CA VAL A 342 20.70 -3.39 14.32
C VAL A 342 19.32 -4.02 14.31
N ILE A 343 18.82 -4.36 13.12
CA ILE A 343 17.63 -5.18 12.93
C ILE A 343 18.09 -6.59 12.57
N HIS A 344 17.71 -7.59 13.38
CA HIS A 344 18.06 -9.00 13.20
C HIS A 344 17.12 -9.65 12.20
N TYR A 345 17.30 -9.33 10.93
CA TYR A 345 16.42 -9.76 9.85
C TYR A 345 16.55 -11.28 9.60
N GLN A 346 15.43 -11.97 9.76
CA GLN A 346 15.32 -13.44 9.69
C GLN A 346 14.05 -13.85 8.93
N PRO A 347 14.00 -13.62 7.61
CA PRO A 347 12.82 -13.90 6.81
C PRO A 347 12.52 -15.39 6.74
N LYS A 348 11.23 -15.73 6.72
CA LYS A 348 10.78 -17.11 6.49
C LYS A 348 11.23 -17.54 5.08
N GLY A 349 12.06 -18.59 5.02
CA GLY A 349 12.55 -19.13 3.75
C GLY A 349 13.65 -18.29 3.07
N GLY A 350 14.24 -17.30 3.75
CA GLY A 350 15.37 -16.53 3.24
C GLY A 350 16.62 -16.62 4.13
N THR A 351 17.69 -15.95 3.71
CA THR A 351 18.95 -15.92 4.45
C THR A 351 18.91 -14.87 5.55
N ALA A 352 19.15 -15.28 6.79
CA ALA A 352 19.30 -14.36 7.91
C ALA A 352 20.46 -13.40 7.67
N LYS A 353 20.24 -12.13 7.99
CA LYS A 353 21.23 -11.06 7.79
C LYS A 353 20.91 -9.91 8.72
N ASP A 354 21.92 -9.28 9.29
CA ASP A 354 21.72 -8.04 10.04
C ASP A 354 21.62 -6.83 9.10
N PHE A 355 20.75 -5.90 9.44
CA PHE A 355 20.71 -4.57 8.82
C PHE A 355 21.01 -3.51 9.87
N VAL A 356 21.78 -2.50 9.48
CA VAL A 356 22.08 -1.36 10.34
C VAL A 356 21.24 -0.17 9.91
N VAL A 357 20.57 0.44 10.87
CA VAL A 357 20.01 1.78 10.79
C VAL A 357 21.01 2.74 11.43
N THR A 358 21.76 3.47 10.60
CA THR A 358 22.70 4.49 11.06
C THR A 358 21.98 5.80 11.30
N TYR A 359 22.28 6.45 12.43
CA TYR A 359 21.73 7.76 12.83
C TYR A 359 22.80 8.60 13.53
N ASN A 360 22.57 9.89 13.75
CA ASN A 360 23.51 10.75 14.48
C ASN A 360 23.30 10.62 16.01
N PRO A 361 24.21 9.97 16.77
CA PRO A 361 24.05 9.79 18.21
C PRO A 361 24.23 11.07 19.02
N ARG A 362 24.76 12.15 18.42
CA ARG A 362 24.81 13.46 19.07
C ARG A 362 23.47 14.19 19.02
N GLN A 363 22.59 13.83 18.08
CA GLN A 363 21.26 14.42 17.93
C GLN A 363 20.17 13.56 18.57
N MET A 364 20.29 12.23 18.48
CA MET A 364 19.22 11.32 18.87
C MET A 364 19.71 10.17 19.74
N GLN A 365 18.84 9.69 20.61
CA GLN A 365 18.98 8.45 21.35
C GLN A 365 17.94 7.45 20.82
N ALA A 366 18.40 6.27 20.42
CA ALA A 366 17.54 5.19 19.97
C ALA A 366 17.08 4.32 21.16
N SER A 367 15.85 3.83 21.10
CA SER A 367 15.34 2.75 21.92
C SER A 367 14.45 1.83 21.10
N VAL A 368 14.28 0.59 21.55
CA VAL A 368 13.42 -0.40 20.91
C VAL A 368 12.44 -0.93 21.94
N GLU A 369 11.18 -1.04 21.55
CA GLU A 369 10.15 -1.68 22.34
C GLU A 369 9.42 -2.72 21.49
N LYS A 370 9.11 -3.87 22.10
CA LYS A 370 8.20 -4.83 21.51
C LYS A 370 6.78 -4.34 21.75
N VAL A 371 5.99 -4.22 20.69
CA VAL A 371 4.58 -3.84 20.79
C VAL A 371 3.81 -4.99 21.43
N LYS A 372 3.02 -4.68 22.46
CA LYS A 372 2.16 -5.65 23.11
C LYS A 372 0.94 -5.92 22.25
N LEU A 373 0.69 -7.18 21.92
CA LEU A 373 -0.43 -7.61 21.08
C LEU A 373 -1.44 -8.43 21.90
N ASP A 374 -2.23 -7.75 22.72
CA ASP A 374 -3.17 -8.37 23.66
C ASP A 374 -4.63 -7.93 23.50
N ALA A 375 -4.91 -6.95 22.63
CA ALA A 375 -6.26 -6.52 22.31
C ALA A 375 -6.94 -7.46 21.29
N PRO A 376 -8.29 -7.52 21.26
CA PRO A 376 -9.02 -8.28 20.25
C PRO A 376 -8.63 -7.92 18.80
N GLU A 377 -8.38 -6.65 18.54
CA GLU A 377 -7.90 -6.10 17.27
C GLU A 377 -6.54 -6.69 16.86
N ASP A 378 -5.67 -7.05 17.81
CA ASP A 378 -4.30 -7.49 17.52
C ASP A 378 -4.23 -8.90 16.93
N LYS A 379 -5.29 -9.70 17.04
CA LYS A 379 -5.35 -11.05 16.44
C LYS A 379 -5.08 -11.03 14.94
N GLY A 380 -5.54 -10.00 14.25
CA GLY A 380 -5.31 -9.81 12.82
C GLY A 380 -3.85 -9.51 12.51
N ILE A 381 -3.16 -8.79 13.40
CA ILE A 381 -1.71 -8.53 13.30
C ILE A 381 -0.92 -9.81 13.55
N ILE A 382 -1.25 -10.54 14.62
CA ILE A 382 -0.62 -11.83 14.97
C ILE A 382 -0.73 -12.84 13.82
N THR A 383 -1.88 -12.87 13.13
CA THR A 383 -2.08 -13.79 12.00
C THR A 383 -1.14 -13.49 10.82
N LYS A 384 -0.83 -12.22 10.58
CA LYS A 384 -0.03 -11.75 9.44
C LYS A 384 1.47 -11.76 9.75
N TRP A 385 1.83 -11.23 10.91
CA TRP A 385 3.22 -10.96 11.30
C TRP A 385 3.72 -11.89 12.40
N GLY A 386 2.82 -12.47 13.20
CA GLY A 386 3.17 -13.10 14.47
C GLY A 386 3.27 -12.09 15.62
N ASP A 387 3.68 -12.55 16.79
CA ASP A 387 3.95 -11.70 17.96
C ASP A 387 5.37 -11.12 17.91
N THR A 388 5.68 -10.41 16.82
CA THR A 388 7.03 -9.94 16.50
C THR A 388 7.06 -8.49 16.01
N ILE A 389 6.10 -7.66 16.42
CA ILE A 389 6.11 -6.23 16.06
C ILE A 389 6.96 -5.45 17.05
N TYR A 390 7.88 -4.65 16.53
CA TYR A 390 8.75 -3.78 17.30
C TYR A 390 8.64 -2.35 16.79
N ARG A 391 8.59 -1.40 17.74
CA ARG A 391 8.70 0.03 17.48
C ARG A 391 10.06 0.50 17.93
N VAL A 392 10.76 1.18 17.03
CA VAL A 392 12.03 1.85 17.29
C VAL A 392 11.75 3.33 17.45
N ASN A 393 12.27 3.93 18.50
CA ASN A 393 12.09 5.35 18.81
C ASN A 393 13.45 6.04 18.79
N PHE A 394 13.60 7.08 17.97
CA PHE A 394 14.76 7.97 17.99
C PHE A 394 14.35 9.30 18.63
N LYS A 395 14.57 9.42 19.93
CA LYS A 395 14.27 10.65 20.69
C LYS A 395 15.38 11.67 20.47
N VAL A 396 15.01 12.88 20.02
CA VAL A 396 15.96 13.99 19.84
C VAL A 396 16.39 14.52 21.21
N LEU A 397 17.70 14.59 21.44
CA LEU A 397 18.30 14.95 22.73
C LEU A 397 18.19 16.44 23.03
N THR A 398 18.32 17.29 22.01
CA THR A 398 18.22 18.74 22.13
C THR A 398 17.41 19.29 20.96
N PRO A 399 16.08 19.25 21.04
CA PRO A 399 15.20 19.73 19.97
C PRO A 399 15.49 21.18 19.60
N LYS A 400 15.54 21.47 18.30
CA LYS A 400 15.76 22.81 17.74
C LYS A 400 14.63 23.17 16.80
N THR A 401 14.37 24.47 16.67
CA THR A 401 13.38 25.00 15.72
C THR A 401 13.80 24.84 14.27
N SER A 402 15.08 24.60 13.99
CA SER A 402 15.54 24.13 12.69
C SER A 402 16.65 23.10 12.87
N ASP A 403 16.50 21.96 12.20
CA ASP A 403 17.47 20.87 12.23
C ASP A 403 17.33 19.99 11.00
N THR A 404 18.25 19.05 10.84
CA THR A 404 18.16 17.96 9.85
C THR A 404 18.51 16.64 10.51
N PHE A 405 17.63 15.65 10.34
CA PHE A 405 17.84 14.28 10.79
C PHE A 405 18.05 13.37 9.59
N THR A 406 18.96 12.41 9.71
CA THR A 406 19.23 11.45 8.64
C THR A 406 19.32 10.04 9.18
N PHE A 407 18.66 9.12 8.49
CA PHE A 407 18.75 7.68 8.69
C PHE A 407 19.32 7.03 7.43
N SER A 408 20.15 6.01 7.59
CA SER A 408 20.53 5.13 6.49
C SER A 408 20.33 3.67 6.89
N VAL A 409 19.57 2.95 6.07
CA VAL A 409 19.31 1.51 6.21
C VAL A 409 20.18 0.77 5.21
N ALA A 410 21.14 0.01 5.71
CA ALA A 410 22.07 -0.77 4.88
C ALA A 410 22.24 -2.18 5.46
N ALA A 411 22.64 -3.11 4.60
CA ALA A 411 23.18 -4.39 5.06
C ALA A 411 24.39 -4.15 5.97
N LYS A 412 24.46 -4.87 7.10
CA LYS A 412 25.61 -4.83 8.00
C LYS A 412 26.86 -5.45 7.36
#